data_AF-A0A7R9YJD1-F1
#
_entry.id   AF-A0A7R9YJD1-F1
#
_cell.length_a   1.000
_cell.length_b   1.000
_cell.length_c   1.000
_cell.angle_alpha   90.00
_cell.angle_beta   90.00
_cell.angle_gamma   90.00
#
_symmetry.space_group_name_H-M   'P 1'
#
loop_
_entity.id
_entity.type
_entity.pdbx_description
1 polymer ?
#
loop_
_entity_poly.entity_id
_entity_poly.type
_entity_poly.pdbx_seq_one_letter_code
_entity_poly.pdbx_strand_id
1 'polypeptide(L)'
;MAGNDERTYIMVKPDGVQRGLVGKIIQRFEDRGFKLVALKFTQPTKQLLEKHYADLKSKPFFPGLVEYMSSGPVVPMVWEGLNAVAMGRKMLGATKPAESEPGTIRGDFCLDVGRNLCHGSDGVEAAKGEIALWFSPDELVSWADHSAAQVYEKPPVVAAAAPAGGAKGKGGGKEDKKGGGAGGKDDKKPAAAAAAAPEDAEKAAKEAAKARDKQMKAAIKEGGKKGVELEGASDMGGLEFFCTSVDTPDGDMEMLTESVKAMNAEPDESAEERKGGAGHIGKMIFSAGSKQLIMVAYVPEDKQAKVSAAEWMKDVCTSVNGRVVGDATKGYAVGEADGDFDKGHFPIKMKDTALAAGIAYLKSKGCFPDTADDSDDEPAFGDDAFDDL
;
A
#
# COMPACT_ATOMS: atom_id res chain seq x y z
N MET A 1 18.36 -20.72 -14.62
CA MET A 1 17.58 -19.95 -13.63
C MET A 1 16.82 -18.91 -14.42
N ALA A 2 15.48 -18.87 -14.32
CA ALA A 2 14.72 -17.78 -14.92
C ALA A 2 15.18 -16.45 -14.31
N GLY A 3 15.29 -15.41 -15.13
CA GLY A 3 15.59 -14.07 -14.64
C GLY A 3 14.43 -13.50 -13.82
N ASN A 4 14.69 -12.44 -13.05
CA ASN A 4 13.66 -11.73 -12.29
C ASN A 4 12.79 -10.83 -13.19
N ASP A 5 12.96 -10.91 -14.51
CA ASP A 5 12.34 -10.12 -15.56
C ASP A 5 11.30 -10.91 -16.38
N GLU A 6 10.99 -12.16 -15.99
CA GLU A 6 9.92 -12.94 -16.61
C GLU A 6 8.57 -12.21 -16.44
N ARG A 7 7.80 -12.13 -17.52
CA ARG A 7 6.48 -11.49 -17.53
C ARG A 7 5.39 -12.50 -17.85
N THR A 8 4.25 -12.34 -17.17
CA THR A 8 3.01 -13.08 -17.47
C THR A 8 1.90 -12.11 -17.79
N TYR A 9 0.99 -12.54 -18.65
CA TYR A 9 -0.28 -11.85 -18.88
C TYR A 9 -1.33 -12.42 -17.92
N ILE A 10 -2.05 -11.54 -17.23
CA ILE A 10 -3.19 -11.87 -16.36
C ILE A 10 -4.36 -10.98 -16.78
N MET A 11 -5.56 -11.54 -16.84
CA MET A 11 -6.75 -10.75 -17.16
C MET A 11 -7.89 -11.09 -16.22
N VAL A 12 -8.48 -10.06 -15.60
CA VAL A 12 -9.78 -10.21 -14.93
C VAL A 12 -10.87 -10.22 -16.00
N LYS A 13 -11.64 -11.30 -16.02
CA LYS A 13 -12.75 -11.54 -16.96
C LYS A 13 -14.00 -10.73 -16.58
N PRO A 14 -15.04 -10.67 -17.43
CA PRO A 14 -16.21 -9.83 -17.17
C PRO A 14 -16.92 -10.14 -15.85
N ASP A 15 -17.00 -11.41 -15.46
CA ASP A 15 -17.57 -11.84 -14.18
C ASP A 15 -16.75 -11.35 -12.98
N GLY A 16 -15.42 -11.27 -13.08
CA GLY A 16 -14.59 -10.72 -12.01
C GLY A 16 -14.71 -9.22 -11.84
N VAL A 17 -14.93 -8.50 -12.94
CA VAL A 17 -15.26 -7.07 -12.88
C VAL A 17 -16.65 -6.87 -12.27
N GLN A 18 -17.66 -7.55 -12.79
CA GLN A 18 -19.05 -7.41 -12.33
C GLN A 18 -19.24 -7.76 -10.85
N ARG A 19 -18.41 -8.66 -10.31
CA ARG A 19 -18.42 -9.05 -8.89
C ARG A 19 -17.56 -8.16 -7.99
N GLY A 20 -16.94 -7.10 -8.53
CA GLY A 20 -16.10 -6.18 -7.74
C GLY A 20 -14.81 -6.83 -7.22
N LEU A 21 -14.25 -7.82 -7.91
CA LEU A 21 -13.09 -8.59 -7.45
C LEU A 21 -11.75 -8.12 -8.03
N VAL A 22 -11.74 -7.04 -8.82
CA VAL A 22 -10.52 -6.50 -9.46
C VAL A 22 -9.42 -6.21 -8.44
N GLY A 23 -9.73 -5.41 -7.41
CA GLY A 23 -8.76 -5.05 -6.37
C GLY A 23 -8.25 -6.27 -5.61
N LYS A 24 -9.13 -7.23 -5.28
CA LYS A 24 -8.73 -8.47 -4.61
C LYS A 24 -7.78 -9.32 -5.44
N ILE A 25 -7.97 -9.38 -6.77
CA ILE A 25 -7.08 -10.13 -7.66
C ILE A 25 -5.73 -9.43 -7.76
N ILE A 26 -5.70 -8.11 -7.97
CA ILE A 26 -4.46 -7.32 -8.01
C ILE A 26 -3.65 -7.51 -6.74
N GLN A 27 -4.30 -7.39 -5.58
CA GLN A 27 -3.69 -7.53 -4.28
C GLN A 27 -2.95 -8.87 -4.11
N ARG A 28 -3.46 -9.99 -4.64
CA ARG A 28 -2.77 -11.29 -4.57
C ARG A 28 -1.40 -11.28 -5.24
N PHE A 29 -1.24 -10.50 -6.32
CA PHE A 29 0.03 -10.38 -7.04
C PHE A 29 0.95 -9.36 -6.37
N GLU A 30 0.41 -8.22 -5.90
CA GLU A 30 1.17 -7.20 -5.18
C GLU A 30 1.73 -7.71 -3.86
N ASP A 31 0.91 -8.35 -3.02
CA ASP A 31 1.32 -8.92 -1.73
C ASP A 31 2.40 -10.01 -1.91
N ARG A 32 2.47 -10.64 -3.09
CA ARG A 32 3.48 -11.65 -3.42
C ARG A 32 4.83 -11.02 -3.80
N GLY A 33 4.87 -9.73 -4.13
CA GLY A 33 6.06 -9.03 -4.61
C GLY A 33 6.24 -9.09 -6.14
N PHE A 34 5.18 -9.38 -6.90
CA PHE A 34 5.23 -9.20 -8.36
C PHE A 34 5.12 -7.71 -8.72
N LYS A 35 5.84 -7.31 -9.75
CA LYS A 35 5.84 -5.93 -10.24
C LYS A 35 4.79 -5.74 -11.32
N LEU A 36 3.83 -4.84 -11.11
CA LEU A 36 2.88 -4.44 -12.16
C LEU A 36 3.59 -3.56 -13.19
N VAL A 37 3.59 -3.96 -14.46
CA VAL A 37 4.26 -3.20 -15.54
C VAL A 37 3.30 -2.70 -16.61
N ALA A 38 2.07 -3.20 -16.64
CA ALA A 38 0.97 -2.61 -17.43
C ALA A 38 -0.39 -3.02 -16.87
N LEU A 39 -1.36 -2.13 -16.98
CA LEU A 39 -2.75 -2.34 -16.60
C LEU A 39 -3.65 -1.47 -17.48
N LYS A 40 -4.78 -2.00 -17.92
CA LYS A 40 -5.86 -1.17 -18.50
C LYS A 40 -7.24 -1.72 -18.18
N PHE A 41 -8.25 -0.87 -18.33
CA PHE A 41 -9.65 -1.25 -18.25
C PHE A 41 -10.28 -1.06 -19.63
N THR A 42 -10.80 -2.12 -20.23
CA THR A 42 -11.22 -2.08 -21.64
C THR A 42 -12.39 -3.02 -21.93
N GLN A 43 -13.20 -2.64 -22.91
CA GLN A 43 -14.21 -3.49 -23.52
C GLN A 43 -13.62 -4.10 -24.80
N PRO A 44 -13.25 -5.39 -24.82
CA PRO A 44 -12.54 -5.99 -25.93
C PRO A 44 -13.50 -6.30 -27.07
N THR A 45 -13.04 -6.12 -28.32
CA THR A 45 -13.82 -6.51 -29.49
C THR A 45 -13.81 -8.03 -29.68
N LYS A 46 -14.85 -8.57 -30.33
CA LYS A 46 -14.90 -10.00 -30.67
C LYS A 46 -13.69 -10.42 -31.49
N GLN A 47 -13.22 -9.59 -32.43
CA GLN A 47 -12.04 -9.92 -33.25
C GLN A 47 -10.75 -10.03 -32.42
N LEU A 48 -10.59 -9.22 -31.37
CA LEU A 48 -9.44 -9.32 -30.47
C LEU A 48 -9.50 -10.62 -29.66
N LEU A 49 -10.68 -10.97 -29.14
CA LEU A 49 -10.90 -12.19 -28.37
C LEU A 49 -10.74 -13.46 -29.22
N GLU A 50 -11.18 -13.44 -30.47
CA GLU A 50 -10.96 -14.55 -31.42
C GLU A 50 -9.47 -14.79 -31.70
N LYS A 51 -8.66 -13.72 -31.76
CA LYS A 51 -7.20 -13.84 -31.85
C LYS A 51 -6.60 -14.38 -30.56
N HIS A 52 -7.06 -13.91 -29.40
CA HIS A 52 -6.58 -14.37 -28.10
C HIS A 52 -6.87 -15.86 -27.87
N TYR A 53 -8.05 -16.35 -28.28
CA TYR A 53 -8.46 -17.75 -28.15
C TYR A 53 -8.27 -18.56 -29.44
N ALA A 54 -7.34 -18.18 -30.31
CA ALA A 54 -7.17 -18.82 -31.62
C ALA A 54 -6.97 -20.35 -31.52
N ASP A 55 -6.26 -20.81 -30.49
CA ASP A 55 -6.01 -22.24 -30.24
C ASP A 55 -7.27 -23.04 -29.89
N LEU A 56 -8.33 -22.34 -29.45
CA LEU A 56 -9.61 -22.95 -29.07
C LEU A 56 -10.65 -22.86 -30.18
N LYS A 57 -10.32 -22.31 -31.35
CA LYS A 57 -11.28 -22.05 -32.45
C LYS A 57 -12.02 -23.31 -32.94
N SER A 58 -11.40 -24.48 -32.83
CA SER A 58 -11.99 -25.77 -33.21
C SER A 58 -12.89 -26.39 -32.13
N LYS A 59 -12.95 -25.79 -30.93
CA LYS A 59 -13.74 -26.31 -29.80
C LYS A 59 -15.21 -25.87 -29.91
N PRO A 60 -16.16 -26.73 -29.55
CA PRO A 60 -17.59 -26.43 -29.69
C PRO A 60 -18.06 -25.25 -28.83
N PHE A 61 -17.35 -24.96 -27.73
CA PHE A 61 -17.67 -23.84 -26.82
C PHE A 61 -17.06 -22.50 -27.24
N PHE A 62 -16.26 -22.45 -28.31
CA PHE A 62 -15.55 -21.22 -28.72
C PHE A 62 -16.50 -20.03 -29.00
N PRO A 63 -17.61 -20.19 -29.74
CA PRO A 63 -18.54 -19.08 -29.97
C PRO A 63 -19.10 -18.50 -28.66
N GLY A 64 -19.48 -19.39 -27.73
CA GLY A 64 -19.99 -18.98 -26.42
C GLY A 64 -18.92 -18.30 -25.53
N LEU A 65 -17.66 -18.74 -25.64
CA LEU A 65 -16.54 -18.13 -24.94
C LEU A 65 -16.29 -16.70 -25.42
N VAL A 66 -16.24 -16.49 -26.74
CA VAL A 66 -16.06 -15.15 -27.34
C VAL A 66 -17.23 -14.24 -26.96
N GLU A 67 -18.47 -14.75 -27.03
CA GLU A 67 -19.66 -13.98 -26.66
C GLU A 67 -19.58 -13.51 -25.21
N TYR A 68 -19.34 -14.44 -24.28
CA TYR A 68 -19.20 -14.14 -22.86
C TYR A 68 -18.06 -13.17 -22.56
N MET A 69 -16.88 -13.38 -23.17
CA MET A 69 -15.75 -12.47 -22.94
C MET A 69 -15.98 -11.07 -23.52
N SER A 70 -16.85 -10.95 -24.52
CA SER A 70 -17.27 -9.65 -25.08
C SER A 70 -18.48 -9.03 -24.38
N SER A 71 -19.09 -9.70 -23.41
CA SER A 71 -20.34 -9.25 -22.76
C SER A 71 -20.13 -8.14 -21.73
N GLY A 72 -18.88 -7.84 -21.37
CA GLY A 72 -18.55 -6.81 -20.39
C GLY A 72 -17.06 -6.49 -20.38
N PRO A 73 -16.65 -5.50 -19.56
CA PRO A 73 -15.28 -5.03 -19.57
C PRO A 73 -14.35 -6.03 -18.89
N VAL A 74 -13.08 -5.97 -19.26
CA VAL A 74 -12.00 -6.77 -18.67
C VAL A 74 -10.89 -5.87 -18.14
N VAL A 75 -10.05 -6.43 -17.27
CA VAL A 75 -8.84 -5.78 -16.78
C VAL A 75 -7.61 -6.60 -17.19
N PRO A 76 -7.04 -6.36 -18.38
CA PRO A 76 -5.77 -6.94 -18.77
C PRO A 76 -4.63 -6.32 -17.97
N MET A 77 -3.67 -7.15 -17.56
CA MET A 77 -2.51 -6.77 -16.74
C MET A 77 -1.27 -7.54 -17.17
N VAL A 78 -0.11 -6.95 -16.93
CA VAL A 78 1.20 -7.60 -17.11
C VAL A 78 1.96 -7.52 -15.79
N TRP A 79 2.35 -8.68 -15.28
CA TRP A 79 3.10 -8.85 -14.04
C TRP A 79 4.49 -9.38 -14.34
N GLU A 80 5.50 -8.78 -13.72
CA GLU A 80 6.92 -9.11 -13.88
C GLU A 80 7.51 -9.66 -12.57
N GLY A 81 8.29 -10.73 -12.66
CA GLY A 81 9.03 -11.29 -11.52
C GLY A 81 9.52 -12.71 -11.76
N LEU A 82 10.21 -13.28 -10.77
CA LEU A 82 10.76 -14.63 -10.87
C LEU A 82 9.65 -15.68 -11.03
N ASN A 83 9.72 -16.48 -12.11
CA ASN A 83 8.73 -17.51 -12.46
C ASN A 83 7.28 -16.99 -12.50
N ALA A 84 7.08 -15.75 -12.96
CA ALA A 84 5.78 -15.07 -12.98
C ALA A 84 4.67 -15.91 -13.65
N VAL A 85 4.97 -16.63 -14.74
CA VAL A 85 3.96 -17.44 -15.44
C VAL A 85 3.51 -18.63 -14.58
N ALA A 86 4.48 -19.42 -14.09
CA ALA A 86 4.20 -20.61 -13.31
C ALA A 86 3.53 -20.28 -11.98
N MET A 87 4.04 -19.25 -11.28
CA MET A 87 3.50 -18.78 -10.01
C MET A 87 2.15 -18.10 -10.17
N GLY A 88 1.95 -17.31 -11.23
CA GLY A 88 0.66 -16.72 -11.58
C GLY A 88 -0.41 -17.79 -11.68
N ARG A 89 -0.18 -18.84 -12.48
CA ARG A 89 -1.12 -19.98 -12.58
C ARG A 89 -1.38 -20.69 -11.26
N LYS A 90 -0.35 -20.90 -10.46
CA LYS A 90 -0.49 -21.53 -9.14
C LYS A 90 -1.38 -20.69 -8.21
N MET A 91 -1.25 -19.36 -8.24
CA MET A 91 -2.10 -18.46 -7.46
C MET A 91 -3.53 -18.38 -7.97
N LEU A 92 -3.73 -18.45 -9.30
CA LEU A 92 -5.08 -18.49 -9.88
C LEU A 92 -5.85 -19.76 -9.45
N GLY A 93 -5.16 -20.90 -9.38
CA GLY A 93 -5.76 -22.21 -9.12
C GLY A 93 -6.06 -22.99 -10.42
N ALA A 94 -6.63 -24.18 -10.29
CA ALA A 94 -6.99 -25.03 -11.43
C ALA A 94 -8.03 -24.35 -12.33
N THR A 95 -8.13 -24.75 -13.60
CA THR A 95 -9.11 -24.16 -14.53
C THR A 95 -10.54 -24.36 -14.05
N LYS A 96 -10.83 -25.52 -13.46
CA LYS A 96 -12.09 -25.83 -12.80
C LYS A 96 -12.00 -25.42 -11.32
N PRO A 97 -12.91 -24.55 -10.84
CA PRO A 97 -12.92 -24.13 -9.43
C PRO A 97 -13.03 -25.27 -8.43
N ALA A 98 -13.84 -26.29 -8.73
CA ALA A 98 -14.01 -27.47 -7.87
C ALA A 98 -12.72 -28.29 -7.65
N GLU A 99 -11.71 -28.11 -8.50
CA GLU A 99 -10.38 -28.74 -8.39
C GLU A 99 -9.32 -27.74 -7.86
N SER A 100 -9.73 -26.54 -7.43
CA SER A 100 -8.85 -25.51 -6.92
C SER A 100 -8.79 -25.55 -5.39
N GLU A 101 -7.58 -25.52 -4.84
CA GLU A 101 -7.38 -25.52 -3.38
C GLU A 101 -7.82 -24.19 -2.74
N PRO A 102 -8.32 -24.21 -1.49
CA PRO A 102 -8.52 -22.99 -0.70
C PRO A 102 -7.25 -22.14 -0.62
N GLY A 103 -7.41 -20.81 -0.70
CA GLY A 103 -6.33 -19.84 -0.79
C GLY A 103 -5.92 -19.47 -2.23
N THR A 104 -6.33 -20.25 -3.23
CA THR A 104 -6.22 -19.84 -4.65
C THR A 104 -7.37 -18.93 -5.03
N ILE A 105 -7.18 -18.05 -6.02
CA ILE A 105 -8.25 -17.11 -6.44
C ILE A 105 -9.52 -17.85 -6.84
N ARG A 106 -9.41 -18.95 -7.59
CA ARG A 106 -10.57 -19.72 -8.02
C ARG A 106 -11.15 -20.58 -6.91
N GLY A 107 -10.33 -21.12 -6.00
CA GLY A 107 -10.80 -21.88 -4.85
C GLY A 107 -11.59 -21.00 -3.87
N ASP A 108 -11.17 -19.74 -3.69
CA ASP A 108 -11.81 -18.82 -2.75
C ASP A 108 -13.09 -18.18 -3.33
N PHE A 109 -13.13 -17.94 -4.65
CA PHE A 109 -14.13 -17.05 -5.23
C PHE A 109 -14.94 -17.65 -6.38
N CYS A 110 -14.71 -18.87 -6.84
CA CYS A 110 -15.42 -19.45 -7.98
C CYS A 110 -16.16 -20.74 -7.63
N LEU A 111 -17.23 -21.03 -8.38
CA LEU A 111 -17.98 -22.28 -8.30
C LEU A 111 -18.00 -23.00 -9.66
N ASP A 112 -18.31 -22.28 -10.73
CA ASP A 112 -18.48 -22.84 -12.08
C ASP A 112 -17.26 -22.57 -12.98
N VAL A 113 -16.90 -23.53 -13.83
CA VAL A 113 -15.79 -23.44 -14.79
C VAL A 113 -15.99 -22.32 -15.81
N GLY A 114 -17.23 -22.04 -16.21
CA GLY A 114 -17.57 -20.95 -17.13
C GLY A 114 -17.48 -19.55 -16.53
N ARG A 115 -17.32 -19.44 -15.21
CA ARG A 115 -17.26 -18.19 -14.42
C ARG A 115 -16.10 -18.26 -13.43
N ASN A 116 -14.89 -18.45 -13.97
CA ASN A 116 -13.68 -18.66 -13.19
C ASN A 116 -12.82 -17.39 -13.00
N LEU A 117 -13.42 -16.20 -13.16
CA LEU A 117 -12.90 -14.87 -12.84
C LEU A 117 -11.70 -14.33 -13.61
N CYS A 118 -10.72 -15.17 -13.93
CA CYS A 118 -9.42 -14.71 -14.38
C CYS A 118 -8.78 -15.67 -15.39
N HIS A 119 -8.01 -15.09 -16.29
CA HIS A 119 -7.10 -15.76 -17.22
C HIS A 119 -5.66 -15.51 -16.79
N GLY A 120 -4.77 -16.47 -17.07
CA GLY A 120 -3.33 -16.29 -16.93
C GLY A 120 -2.60 -17.19 -17.92
N SER A 121 -1.51 -16.68 -18.49
CA SER A 121 -0.69 -17.37 -19.49
C SER A 121 -0.25 -18.75 -19.00
N ASP A 122 -0.23 -19.75 -19.89
CA ASP A 122 0.11 -21.14 -19.58
C ASP A 122 1.54 -21.55 -19.88
N GLY A 123 2.28 -20.67 -20.56
CA GLY A 123 3.71 -20.81 -20.82
C GLY A 123 4.35 -19.45 -21.14
N VAL A 124 5.68 -19.41 -21.10
CA VAL A 124 6.45 -18.17 -21.34
C VAL A 124 6.25 -17.66 -22.76
N GLU A 125 6.20 -18.54 -23.76
CA GLU A 125 5.96 -18.12 -25.16
C GLU A 125 4.53 -17.64 -25.37
N ALA A 126 3.55 -18.30 -24.74
CA ALA A 126 2.16 -17.84 -24.74
C ALA A 126 2.04 -16.45 -24.09
N ALA A 127 2.70 -16.24 -22.95
CA ALA A 127 2.74 -14.95 -22.27
C ALA A 127 3.27 -13.83 -23.17
N LYS A 128 4.38 -14.06 -23.89
CA LYS A 128 4.91 -13.07 -24.85
C LYS A 128 3.92 -12.73 -25.95
N GLY A 129 3.25 -13.75 -26.53
CA GLY A 129 2.24 -13.56 -27.56
C GLY A 129 1.00 -12.82 -27.06
N GLU A 130 0.53 -13.15 -25.86
CA GLU A 130 -0.61 -12.49 -25.22
C GLU A 130 -0.28 -11.04 -24.86
N ILE A 131 0.88 -10.77 -24.26
CA ILE A 131 1.32 -9.40 -23.94
C ILE A 131 1.37 -8.55 -25.21
N ALA A 132 1.98 -9.06 -26.29
CA ALA A 132 2.08 -8.33 -27.56
C ALA A 132 0.73 -8.13 -28.27
N LEU A 133 -0.24 -9.03 -28.04
CA LEU A 133 -1.59 -8.90 -28.57
C LEU A 133 -2.40 -7.83 -27.82
N TRP A 134 -2.24 -7.77 -26.50
CA TRP A 134 -3.05 -6.92 -25.64
C TRP A 134 -2.43 -5.55 -25.37
N PHE A 135 -1.11 -5.41 -25.41
CA PHE A 135 -0.40 -4.18 -25.07
C PHE A 135 0.61 -3.80 -26.15
N SER A 136 0.65 -2.52 -26.50
CA SER A 136 1.75 -1.96 -27.27
C SER A 136 2.99 -1.77 -26.38
N PRO A 137 4.21 -1.73 -26.94
CA PRO A 137 5.44 -1.60 -26.14
C PRO A 137 5.50 -0.34 -25.27
N ASP A 138 4.81 0.73 -25.69
CA ASP A 138 4.69 2.01 -24.97
C ASP A 138 3.72 1.96 -23.78
N GLU A 139 2.80 0.99 -23.74
CA GLU A 139 1.95 0.73 -22.57
C GLU A 139 2.71 -0.01 -21.44
N LEU A 140 3.89 -0.58 -21.73
CA LEU A 140 4.72 -1.29 -20.76
C LEU A 140 5.68 -0.32 -20.05
N VAL A 141 5.51 -0.16 -18.75
CA VAL A 141 6.30 0.75 -17.93
C VAL A 141 7.46 0.03 -17.26
N SER A 142 8.68 0.50 -17.51
CA SER A 142 9.86 0.08 -16.77
C SER A 142 10.11 1.02 -15.60
N TRP A 143 10.08 0.49 -14.39
CA TRP A 143 10.31 1.26 -13.16
C TRP A 143 11.14 0.45 -12.14
N ALA A 144 11.79 1.18 -11.24
CA ALA A 144 12.61 0.62 -10.18
C ALA A 144 11.76 0.32 -8.95
N ASP A 145 11.65 -0.96 -8.61
CA ASP A 145 10.91 -1.42 -7.44
C ASP A 145 11.75 -1.22 -6.18
N HIS A 146 11.28 -0.35 -5.28
CA HIS A 146 11.95 -0.03 -4.02
C HIS A 146 12.05 -1.25 -3.08
N SER A 147 11.17 -2.23 -3.24
CA SER A 147 11.10 -3.44 -2.42
C SER A 147 11.93 -4.60 -2.98
N ALA A 148 12.51 -4.47 -4.18
CA ALA A 148 13.19 -5.55 -4.87
C ALA A 148 14.31 -6.22 -4.05
N ALA A 149 15.02 -5.45 -3.22
CA ALA A 149 16.09 -5.96 -2.35
C ALA A 149 15.57 -6.84 -1.19
N GLN A 150 14.28 -6.71 -0.84
CA GLN A 150 13.64 -7.53 0.19
C GLN A 150 12.93 -8.76 -0.41
N VAL A 151 12.56 -8.69 -1.69
CA VAL A 151 11.90 -9.78 -2.42
C VAL A 151 12.90 -10.76 -3.04
N TYR A 152 14.04 -10.27 -3.54
CA TYR A 152 15.04 -11.07 -4.25
C TYR A 152 16.39 -11.07 -3.54
N GLU A 153 17.00 -12.25 -3.38
CA GLU A 153 18.38 -12.41 -2.86
C GLU A 153 19.40 -11.63 -3.70
N LYS A 154 19.18 -11.61 -5.02
CA LYS A 154 19.95 -10.80 -5.98
C LYS A 154 18.96 -9.90 -6.73
N PRO A 155 18.77 -8.66 -6.29
CA PRO A 155 17.84 -7.76 -6.96
C PRO A 155 18.31 -7.50 -8.41
N PRO A 156 17.37 -7.35 -9.36
CA PRO A 156 17.73 -6.98 -10.72
C PRO A 156 18.44 -5.62 -10.70
N VAL A 157 19.58 -5.52 -11.38
CA VAL A 157 20.33 -4.27 -11.55
C VAL A 157 19.58 -3.41 -12.55
N VAL A 158 18.51 -2.73 -12.13
CA VAL A 158 17.86 -1.73 -12.97
C VAL A 158 18.69 -0.45 -12.93
N ALA A 159 19.18 -0.03 -14.09
CA ALA A 159 19.76 1.30 -14.27
C ALA A 159 18.70 2.33 -13.87
N ALA A 160 19.06 3.25 -12.97
CA ALA A 160 18.19 4.33 -12.53
C ALA A 160 17.58 5.03 -13.76
N ALA A 161 16.25 4.98 -13.88
CA ALA A 161 15.55 5.71 -14.92
C ALA A 161 15.76 7.21 -14.68
N ALA A 162 16.57 7.84 -15.54
CA ALA A 162 16.71 9.29 -15.56
C ALA A 162 15.34 9.92 -15.87
N PRO A 163 15.00 11.08 -15.28
CA PRO A 163 13.76 11.77 -15.60
C PRO A 163 13.78 12.16 -17.09
N ALA A 164 12.68 11.88 -17.78
CA ALA A 164 12.50 12.21 -19.19
C ALA A 164 12.61 13.72 -19.41
N GLY A 165 13.76 14.15 -19.93
CA GLY A 165 14.03 15.50 -20.46
C GLY A 165 14.56 15.38 -21.88
N GLY A 166 13.86 16.00 -22.83
CA GLY A 166 13.99 15.72 -24.26
C GLY A 166 15.21 16.29 -25.00
N ALA A 167 15.17 15.98 -26.31
CA ALA A 167 15.88 16.58 -27.45
C ALA A 167 17.17 15.92 -27.98
N LYS A 168 16.99 15.20 -29.10
CA LYS A 168 17.76 15.16 -30.37
C LYS A 168 19.31 15.21 -30.36
N GLY A 169 19.92 14.22 -31.03
CA GLY A 169 21.20 14.45 -31.74
C GLY A 169 22.03 13.22 -32.17
N LYS A 170 21.72 12.70 -33.37
CA LYS A 170 22.59 12.04 -34.40
C LYS A 170 23.97 11.42 -34.07
N GLY A 171 24.15 10.19 -34.61
CA GLY A 171 25.33 9.70 -35.36
C GLY A 171 26.52 9.20 -34.51
N GLY A 172 27.22 8.11 -34.78
CA GLY A 172 27.20 7.09 -35.83
C GLY A 172 28.46 6.21 -35.72
N GLY A 173 28.34 4.92 -36.03
CA GLY A 173 29.35 4.09 -36.72
C GLY A 173 30.61 3.55 -36.01
N LYS A 174 30.71 2.20 -35.98
CA LYS A 174 31.89 1.30 -36.18
C LYS A 174 33.02 1.35 -35.12
N GLU A 175 33.77 0.29 -34.80
CA GLU A 175 34.03 -1.02 -35.41
C GLU A 175 34.71 -1.94 -34.35
N ASP A 176 34.60 -3.24 -34.55
CA ASP A 176 35.29 -4.32 -33.82
C ASP A 176 36.83 -4.21 -33.80
N LYS A 177 37.45 -4.73 -32.72
CA LYS A 177 38.59 -5.66 -32.88
C LYS A 177 38.90 -6.51 -31.64
N LYS A 178 38.98 -7.81 -31.90
CA LYS A 178 39.47 -8.93 -31.09
C LYS A 178 40.94 -8.80 -30.66
N GLY A 179 41.25 -9.48 -29.54
CA GLY A 179 42.56 -10.04 -29.16
C GLY A 179 42.62 -10.09 -27.62
N GLY A 180 42.63 -11.22 -26.91
CA GLY A 180 43.33 -12.48 -27.15
C GLY A 180 44.66 -12.45 -26.37
N GLY A 181 44.73 -13.12 -25.21
CA GLY A 181 45.99 -13.27 -24.47
C GLY A 181 45.81 -13.67 -23.00
N ALA A 182 46.17 -14.91 -22.68
CA ALA A 182 46.10 -15.51 -21.36
C ALA A 182 47.35 -15.23 -20.50
N GLY A 183 47.20 -15.38 -19.18
CA GLY A 183 48.26 -15.90 -18.30
C GLY A 183 48.88 -14.90 -17.32
N GLY A 184 48.83 -15.24 -16.03
CA GLY A 184 49.67 -14.62 -15.00
C GLY A 184 49.02 -14.57 -13.61
N LYS A 185 49.19 -15.63 -12.81
CA LYS A 185 49.11 -15.55 -11.34
C LYS A 185 50.37 -14.84 -10.83
N ASP A 186 50.24 -13.99 -9.80
CA ASP A 186 50.93 -14.14 -8.50
C ASP A 186 50.76 -12.89 -7.60
N ASP A 187 50.18 -13.13 -6.41
CA ASP A 187 50.51 -12.60 -5.09
C ASP A 187 50.81 -11.10 -4.81
N LYS A 188 49.96 -10.44 -4.00
CA LYS A 188 50.17 -10.04 -2.56
C LYS A 188 49.49 -8.73 -2.11
N LYS A 189 48.78 -8.86 -0.98
CA LYS A 189 48.42 -7.92 0.11
C LYS A 189 47.34 -6.83 -0.08
N PRO A 190 46.64 -6.49 1.02
CA PRO A 190 45.29 -5.93 1.00
C PRO A 190 45.31 -4.40 1.03
N ALA A 191 44.50 -3.76 0.19
CA ALA A 191 44.24 -2.33 0.26
C ALA A 191 43.20 -2.06 1.35
N ALA A 192 43.53 -1.09 2.19
CA ALA A 192 42.82 -0.65 3.37
C ALA A 192 41.41 -0.10 3.07
N ALA A 193 40.53 -0.23 4.06
CA ALA A 193 39.28 0.50 4.13
C ALA A 193 39.57 2.02 4.04
N ALA A 194 39.11 2.65 2.97
CA ALA A 194 39.12 4.10 2.85
C ALA A 194 38.03 4.66 3.78
N ALA A 195 38.45 5.35 4.85
CA ALA A 195 37.59 6.23 5.60
C ALA A 195 37.11 7.35 4.65
N ALA A 196 35.79 7.54 4.55
CA ALA A 196 35.20 8.62 3.79
C ALA A 196 35.74 9.98 4.28
N ALA A 197 36.09 10.85 3.33
CA ALA A 197 36.66 12.16 3.62
C ALA A 197 35.63 13.06 4.36
N PRO A 198 36.08 13.96 5.26
CA PRO A 198 35.19 14.80 6.07
C PRO A 198 34.30 15.76 5.28
N GLU A 199 34.66 16.13 4.03
CA GLU A 199 33.84 16.98 3.17
C GLU A 199 32.57 16.27 2.65
N ASP A 200 32.63 14.96 2.39
CA ASP A 200 31.46 14.17 1.97
C ASP A 200 30.46 13.98 3.13
N ALA A 201 30.97 13.92 4.36
CA ALA A 201 30.14 13.85 5.57
C ALA A 201 29.40 15.17 5.85
N GLU A 202 30.03 16.33 5.61
CA GLU A 202 29.39 17.64 5.78
C GLU A 202 28.29 17.87 4.73
N LYS A 203 28.52 17.45 3.48
CA LYS A 203 27.51 17.53 2.42
C LYS A 203 26.33 16.59 2.69
N ALA A 204 26.59 15.35 3.11
CA ALA A 204 25.56 14.41 3.51
C ALA A 204 24.73 14.91 4.71
N ALA A 205 25.37 15.55 5.69
CA ALA A 205 24.69 16.16 6.84
C ALA A 205 23.78 17.34 6.43
N LYS A 206 24.24 18.21 5.51
CA LYS A 206 23.42 19.31 4.97
C LYS A 206 22.22 18.82 4.16
N GLU A 207 22.40 17.77 3.35
CA GLU A 207 21.31 17.14 2.59
C GLU A 207 20.30 16.45 3.51
N ALA A 208 20.76 15.74 4.56
CA ALA A 208 19.90 15.14 5.57
C ALA A 208 19.11 16.19 6.37
N ALA A 209 19.75 17.31 6.74
CA ALA A 209 19.07 18.43 7.41
C ALA A 209 17.99 19.07 6.54
N LYS A 210 18.25 19.24 5.23
CA LYS A 210 17.27 19.75 4.26
C LYS A 210 16.12 18.77 4.06
N ALA A 211 16.40 17.46 4.04
CA ALA A 211 15.37 16.43 3.96
C ALA A 211 14.48 16.44 5.22
N ARG A 212 15.08 16.56 6.42
CA ARG A 212 14.38 16.67 7.70
C ARG A 212 13.48 17.91 7.76
N ASP A 213 13.96 19.08 7.32
CA ASP A 213 13.15 20.31 7.27
C ASP A 213 11.96 20.17 6.31
N LYS A 214 12.17 19.53 5.14
CA LYS A 214 11.09 19.25 4.20
C LYS A 214 10.05 18.29 4.79
N GLN A 215 10.50 17.23 5.48
CA GLN A 215 9.63 16.26 6.14
C GLN A 215 8.85 16.89 7.30
N MET A 216 9.49 17.74 8.11
CA MET A 216 8.85 18.50 9.18
C MET A 216 7.70 19.37 8.66
N LYS A 217 7.94 20.12 7.57
CA LYS A 217 6.88 20.92 6.92
C LYS A 217 5.72 20.07 6.39
N ALA A 218 6.03 18.88 5.87
CA ALA A 218 5.02 17.93 5.43
C ALA A 218 4.19 17.37 6.61
N ALA A 219 4.84 17.01 7.73
CA ALA A 219 4.18 16.53 8.94
C ALA A 219 3.26 17.58 9.58
N ILE A 220 3.66 18.86 9.57
CA ILE A 220 2.83 19.98 10.01
C ILE A 220 1.62 20.16 9.08
N LYS A 221 1.83 20.06 7.76
CA LYS A 221 0.73 20.16 6.78
C LYS A 221 -0.27 19.00 6.92
N GLU A 222 0.22 17.77 7.14
CA GLU A 222 -0.62 16.60 7.41
C GLU A 222 -1.42 16.78 8.70
N GLY A 223 -0.76 17.22 9.79
CA GLY A 223 -1.41 17.51 11.06
C GLY A 223 -2.53 18.54 10.91
N GLY A 224 -2.25 19.66 10.24
CA GLY A 224 -3.28 20.68 9.98
C GLY A 224 -4.50 20.14 9.22
N LYS A 225 -4.30 19.29 8.20
CA LYS A 225 -5.41 18.66 7.46
C LYS A 225 -6.21 17.68 8.33
N LYS A 226 -5.50 16.87 9.12
CA LYS A 226 -6.12 15.93 10.07
C LYS A 226 -6.91 16.65 11.15
N GLY A 227 -6.49 17.85 11.57
CA GLY A 227 -7.26 18.71 12.46
C GLY A 227 -8.66 19.01 11.91
N VAL A 228 -8.75 19.41 10.64
CA VAL A 228 -10.04 19.71 9.99
C VAL A 228 -10.92 18.48 9.85
N GLU A 229 -10.32 17.32 9.51
CA GLU A 229 -11.05 16.05 9.45
C GLU A 229 -11.65 15.67 10.81
N LEU A 230 -10.90 15.84 11.90
CA LEU A 230 -11.36 15.54 13.25
C LEU A 230 -12.44 16.51 13.73
N GLU A 231 -12.30 17.80 13.42
CA GLU A 231 -13.33 18.82 13.70
C GLU A 231 -14.65 18.46 13.00
N GLY A 232 -14.61 18.19 11.68
CA GLY A 232 -15.80 17.79 10.94
C GLY A 232 -16.42 16.47 11.43
N ALA A 233 -15.60 15.49 11.81
CA ALA A 233 -16.08 14.23 12.37
C ALA A 233 -16.72 14.40 13.76
N SER A 234 -16.19 15.31 14.59
CA SER A 234 -16.78 15.66 15.89
C SER A 234 -18.13 16.35 15.71
N ASP A 235 -18.22 17.32 14.79
CA ASP A 235 -19.45 18.09 14.55
C ASP A 235 -20.58 17.23 13.98
N MET A 236 -20.26 16.27 13.10
CA MET A 236 -21.26 15.37 12.51
C MET A 236 -21.60 14.17 13.40
N GLY A 237 -20.59 13.62 14.11
CA GLY A 237 -20.71 12.36 14.85
C GLY A 237 -20.87 12.51 16.37
N GLY A 238 -20.76 13.73 16.90
CA GLY A 238 -20.85 14.00 18.34
C GLY A 238 -19.73 13.39 19.19
N LEU A 239 -18.64 12.91 18.57
CA LEU A 239 -17.54 12.24 19.26
C LEU A 239 -16.59 13.26 19.88
N GLU A 240 -16.42 13.21 21.20
CA GLU A 240 -15.55 14.12 21.93
C GLU A 240 -14.06 13.70 21.92
N PHE A 241 -13.78 12.44 21.58
CA PHE A 241 -12.46 11.82 21.63
C PHE A 241 -12.14 10.96 20.39
N PHE A 242 -10.87 11.00 19.94
CA PHE A 242 -10.41 10.23 18.78
C PHE A 242 -9.04 9.56 19.01
N CYS A 243 -8.84 8.41 18.37
CA CYS A 243 -7.55 7.76 18.21
C CYS A 243 -7.26 7.67 16.70
N THR A 244 -6.17 8.28 16.22
CA THR A 244 -5.82 8.22 14.79
C THR A 244 -4.31 8.23 14.57
N SER A 245 -3.84 7.86 13.38
CA SER A 245 -2.42 7.85 13.06
C SER A 245 -2.04 8.86 12.00
N VAL A 246 -0.79 9.32 12.06
CA VAL A 246 -0.13 10.11 11.01
C VAL A 246 1.17 9.43 10.60
N ASP A 247 1.40 9.39 9.29
CA ASP A 247 2.48 8.58 8.73
C ASP A 247 3.74 9.41 8.45
N THR A 248 3.61 10.72 8.15
CA THR A 248 4.76 11.56 7.79
C THR A 248 5.83 11.71 8.89
N PRO A 249 5.48 11.75 10.20
CA PRO A 249 6.49 11.80 11.25
C PRO A 249 7.38 10.56 11.36
N ASP A 250 7.01 9.41 10.77
CA ASP A 250 7.81 8.17 10.73
C ASP A 250 8.43 7.78 12.10
N GLY A 251 7.68 7.95 13.19
CA GLY A 251 8.15 7.68 14.54
C GLY A 251 9.17 8.68 15.11
N ASP A 252 9.30 9.88 14.53
CA ASP A 252 10.04 11.01 15.12
C ASP A 252 9.13 11.77 16.11
N MET A 253 9.61 11.89 17.35
CA MET A 253 8.88 12.51 18.45
C MET A 253 8.65 14.01 18.25
N GLU A 254 9.65 14.73 17.76
CA GLU A 254 9.57 16.18 17.56
C GLU A 254 8.57 16.51 16.45
N MET A 255 8.62 15.76 15.34
CA MET A 255 7.69 15.93 14.23
C MET A 255 6.25 15.60 14.61
N LEU A 256 6.04 14.54 15.40
CA LEU A 256 4.69 14.17 15.85
C LEU A 256 4.13 15.22 16.79
N THR A 257 4.92 15.72 17.74
CA THR A 257 4.49 16.80 18.65
C THR A 257 4.12 18.07 17.88
N GLU A 258 4.90 18.48 16.89
CA GLU A 258 4.57 19.64 16.06
C GLU A 258 3.34 19.39 15.16
N SER A 259 3.14 18.16 14.69
CA SER A 259 1.93 17.77 13.97
C SER A 259 0.67 17.89 14.84
N VAL A 260 0.72 17.45 16.11
CA VAL A 260 -0.40 17.59 17.06
C VAL A 260 -0.65 19.06 17.42
N LYS A 261 0.40 19.88 17.57
CA LYS A 261 0.24 21.32 17.75
C LYS A 261 -0.46 21.95 16.55
N ALA A 262 -0.09 21.55 15.33
CA ALA A 262 -0.74 22.03 14.10
C ALA A 262 -2.20 21.55 13.98
N MET A 263 -2.55 20.36 14.50
CA MET A 263 -3.95 19.90 14.58
C MET A 263 -4.79 20.76 15.53
N ASN A 264 -4.17 21.28 16.60
CA ASN A 264 -4.84 22.07 17.63
C ASN A 264 -4.79 23.58 17.38
N ALA A 265 -4.03 24.02 16.38
CA ALA A 265 -3.95 25.42 16.00
C ALA A 265 -5.33 25.94 15.60
N GLU A 266 -5.61 27.20 15.95
CA GLU A 266 -6.83 27.86 15.51
C GLU A 266 -6.81 28.03 13.98
N PRO A 267 -7.91 27.72 13.30
CA PRO A 267 -7.99 27.82 11.85
C PRO A 267 -7.94 29.29 11.44
N ASP A 268 -7.02 29.63 10.54
CA ASP A 268 -6.95 30.96 9.93
C ASP A 268 -8.09 31.11 8.90
N GLU A 269 -9.08 31.95 9.20
CA GLU A 269 -10.23 32.21 8.33
C GLU A 269 -9.85 32.85 6.98
N SER A 270 -8.64 33.41 6.86
CA SER A 270 -8.15 34.07 5.65
C SER A 270 -7.36 33.15 4.71
N ALA A 271 -7.05 31.92 5.14
CA ALA A 271 -6.25 30.98 4.36
C ALA A 271 -7.09 30.20 3.33
N GLU A 272 -6.55 30.02 2.12
CA GLU A 272 -7.19 29.26 1.02
C GLU A 272 -7.42 27.78 1.37
N GLU A 273 -6.59 27.20 2.25
CA GLU A 273 -6.77 25.87 2.84
C GLU A 273 -6.96 25.99 4.36
N ARG A 274 -8.15 25.67 4.89
CA ARG A 274 -8.39 25.53 6.34
C ARG A 274 -7.47 24.43 6.91
N LYS A 275 -6.83 24.72 8.05
CA LYS A 275 -5.94 23.79 8.78
C LYS A 275 -6.17 23.96 10.28
N GLY A 276 -6.11 22.89 11.05
CA GLY A 276 -6.32 22.92 12.49
C GLY A 276 -7.80 22.82 12.86
N GLY A 277 -8.22 23.46 13.97
CA GLY A 277 -9.61 23.49 14.44
C GLY A 277 -9.98 22.45 15.50
N ALA A 278 -9.17 21.41 15.68
CA ALA A 278 -9.51 20.33 16.60
C ALA A 278 -9.11 20.57 18.06
N GLY A 279 -8.76 21.80 18.48
CA GLY A 279 -8.25 22.09 19.82
C GLY A 279 -9.19 21.74 20.98
N HIS A 280 -10.50 21.69 20.72
CA HIS A 280 -11.55 21.32 21.66
C HIS A 280 -11.80 19.80 21.74
N ILE A 281 -11.05 18.98 20.98
CA ILE A 281 -11.24 17.54 20.86
C ILE A 281 -10.10 16.81 21.58
N GLY A 282 -10.44 15.82 22.42
CA GLY A 282 -9.45 14.92 23.01
C GLY A 282 -8.92 13.95 21.96
N LYS A 283 -7.61 13.77 21.85
CA LYS A 283 -7.05 12.89 20.83
C LYS A 283 -5.79 12.18 21.27
N MET A 284 -5.59 10.98 20.74
CA MET A 284 -4.31 10.29 20.78
C MET A 284 -3.86 10.01 19.35
N ILE A 285 -2.68 10.53 19.01
CA ILE A 285 -2.10 10.42 17.68
C ILE A 285 -0.91 9.47 17.72
N PHE A 286 -0.89 8.51 16.79
CA PHE A 286 0.14 7.49 16.66
C PHE A 286 0.99 7.75 15.42
N SER A 287 2.31 7.62 15.52
CA SER A 287 3.19 7.54 14.35
C SER A 287 4.16 6.38 14.51
N ALA A 288 4.05 5.41 13.60
CA ALA A 288 4.91 4.23 13.59
C ALA A 288 6.08 4.48 12.64
N GLY A 289 7.29 4.43 13.19
CA GLY A 289 8.52 4.47 12.42
C GLY A 289 9.09 3.10 12.15
N SER A 290 10.23 3.09 11.46
CA SER A 290 11.00 1.85 11.25
C SER A 290 11.48 1.20 12.54
N LYS A 291 11.81 1.98 13.59
CA LYS A 291 12.41 1.48 14.84
C LYS A 291 11.54 1.64 16.09
N GLN A 292 10.65 2.61 16.09
CA GLN A 292 9.90 2.98 17.29
C GLN A 292 8.51 3.49 16.91
N LEU A 293 7.57 3.33 17.82
CA LEU A 293 6.23 3.90 17.77
C LEU A 293 6.18 5.07 18.75
N ILE A 294 5.82 6.26 18.26
CA ILE A 294 5.57 7.42 19.13
C ILE A 294 4.08 7.68 19.18
N MET A 295 3.62 8.04 20.38
CA MET A 295 2.23 8.28 20.71
C MET A 295 2.13 9.62 21.42
N VAL A 296 1.21 10.48 21.00
CA VAL A 296 0.97 11.77 21.65
C VAL A 296 -0.50 11.86 22.01
N ALA A 297 -0.80 11.98 23.30
CA ALA A 297 -2.13 12.22 23.82
C ALA A 297 -2.30 13.70 24.17
N TYR A 298 -3.41 14.27 23.74
CA TYR A 298 -3.85 15.62 24.08
C TYR A 298 -5.30 15.56 24.57
N VAL A 299 -5.57 16.17 25.71
CA VAL A 299 -6.92 16.28 26.29
C VAL A 299 -7.19 17.74 26.66
N PRO A 300 -8.22 18.37 26.09
CA PRO A 300 -8.55 19.76 26.38
C PRO A 300 -9.09 19.92 27.82
N GLU A 301 -8.93 21.11 28.40
CA GLU A 301 -9.16 21.38 29.83
C GLU A 301 -10.57 21.01 30.32
N ASP A 302 -11.57 21.20 29.48
CA ASP A 302 -12.99 20.87 29.71
C ASP A 302 -13.23 19.36 29.88
N LYS A 303 -12.37 18.52 29.30
CA LYS A 303 -12.51 17.06 29.26
C LYS A 303 -11.55 16.32 30.20
N GLN A 304 -10.62 17.04 30.82
CA GLN A 304 -9.65 16.46 31.78
C GLN A 304 -10.29 15.86 33.03
N ALA A 305 -11.53 16.24 33.36
CA ALA A 305 -12.30 15.62 34.45
C ALA A 305 -12.73 14.18 34.13
N LYS A 306 -12.98 13.86 32.85
CA LYS A 306 -13.39 12.52 32.40
C LYS A 306 -12.19 11.63 32.08
N VAL A 307 -11.19 12.17 31.40
CA VAL A 307 -10.01 11.44 30.92
C VAL A 307 -8.74 12.21 31.23
N SER A 308 -7.78 11.57 31.91
CA SER A 308 -6.43 12.11 32.07
C SER A 308 -5.51 11.60 30.95
N ALA A 309 -4.80 12.50 30.26
CA ALA A 309 -3.84 12.14 29.22
C ALA A 309 -2.73 11.22 29.75
N ALA A 310 -2.26 11.44 30.98
CA ALA A 310 -1.24 10.62 31.61
C ALA A 310 -1.71 9.18 31.89
N GLU A 311 -2.93 9.01 32.41
CA GLU A 311 -3.50 7.68 32.66
C GLU A 311 -3.81 6.94 31.37
N TRP A 312 -4.37 7.67 30.40
CA TRP A 312 -4.68 7.13 29.07
C TRP A 312 -3.41 6.66 28.36
N MET A 313 -2.35 7.46 28.37
CA MET A 313 -1.06 7.09 27.78
C MET A 313 -0.42 5.90 28.50
N LYS A 314 -0.52 5.82 29.84
CA LYS A 314 0.05 4.71 30.61
C LYS A 314 -0.61 3.37 30.28
N ASP A 315 -1.93 3.36 30.14
CA ASP A 315 -2.69 2.16 29.77
C ASP A 315 -2.28 1.67 28.37
N VAL A 316 -2.24 2.59 27.40
CA VAL A 316 -1.81 2.30 26.03
C VAL A 316 -0.36 1.83 25.98
N CYS A 317 0.56 2.49 26.68
CA CYS A 317 1.96 2.07 26.76
C CYS A 317 2.11 0.66 27.33
N THR A 318 1.30 0.29 28.32
CA THR A 318 1.34 -1.06 28.92
C THR A 318 0.99 -2.14 27.89
N SER A 319 0.03 -1.87 26.99
CA SER A 319 -0.39 -2.81 25.95
C SER A 319 0.69 -3.11 24.89
N VAL A 320 1.61 -2.17 24.68
CA VAL A 320 2.68 -2.28 23.67
C VAL A 320 4.08 -2.33 24.26
N ASN A 321 4.20 -2.58 25.56
CA ASN A 321 5.49 -2.58 26.28
C ASN A 321 6.29 -1.27 26.06
N GLY A 322 5.59 -0.15 25.95
CA GLY A 322 6.14 1.19 25.81
C GLY A 322 6.36 1.90 27.15
N ARG A 323 6.93 3.10 27.08
CA ARG A 323 7.18 3.99 28.22
C ARG A 323 6.66 5.39 27.93
N VAL A 324 6.22 6.07 28.98
CA VAL A 324 5.87 7.50 28.92
C VAL A 324 7.17 8.32 28.95
N VAL A 325 7.29 9.32 28.08
CA VAL A 325 8.47 10.15 27.93
C VAL A 325 8.12 11.61 28.24
N GLY A 326 8.99 12.27 29.00
CA GLY A 326 8.83 13.67 29.40
C GLY A 326 7.81 13.88 30.52
N ASP A 327 7.42 15.14 30.72
CA ASP A 327 6.50 15.55 31.77
C ASP A 327 5.04 15.29 31.35
N ALA A 328 4.51 14.13 31.73
CA ALA A 328 3.11 13.80 31.51
C ALA A 328 2.20 14.62 32.43
N THR A 329 1.28 15.36 31.85
CA THR A 329 0.26 16.16 32.54
C THR A 329 -1.13 15.58 32.31
N LYS A 330 -2.15 16.16 32.95
CA LYS A 330 -3.54 15.76 32.71
C LYS A 330 -4.01 16.07 31.28
N GLY A 331 -3.44 17.10 30.64
CA GLY A 331 -3.84 17.54 29.31
C GLY A 331 -2.91 17.11 28.18
N TYR A 332 -1.71 16.63 28.48
CA TYR A 332 -0.72 16.25 27.47
C TYR A 332 0.21 15.14 27.96
N ALA A 333 0.43 14.11 27.16
CA ALA A 333 1.38 13.05 27.45
C ALA A 333 1.99 12.49 26.15
N VAL A 334 3.27 12.12 26.21
CA VAL A 334 3.99 11.48 25.10
C VAL A 334 4.44 10.09 25.55
N GLY A 335 4.28 9.11 24.67
CA GLY A 335 4.75 7.75 24.88
C GLY A 335 5.62 7.29 23.72
N GLU A 336 6.60 6.45 24.03
CA GLU A 336 7.43 5.77 23.04
C GLU A 336 7.44 4.26 23.30
N ALA A 337 7.39 3.48 22.24
CA ALA A 337 7.52 2.04 22.29
C ALA A 337 8.55 1.59 21.24
N ASP A 338 9.65 1.01 21.70
CA ASP A 338 10.70 0.52 20.83
C ASP A 338 10.28 -0.80 20.18
N GLY A 339 10.56 -0.95 18.89
CA GLY A 339 10.40 -2.21 18.18
C GLY A 339 11.45 -3.23 18.62
N ASP A 340 11.01 -4.44 18.95
CA ASP A 340 11.87 -5.60 19.22
C ASP A 340 11.64 -6.63 18.11
N PHE A 341 12.45 -6.54 17.05
CA PHE A 341 12.34 -7.37 15.86
C PHE A 341 12.58 -8.86 16.16
N ASP A 342 13.43 -9.16 17.15
CA ASP A 342 13.78 -10.53 17.53
C ASP A 342 12.60 -11.26 18.19
N LYS A 343 11.71 -10.50 18.85
CA LYS A 343 10.46 -11.02 19.44
C LYS A 343 9.22 -10.78 18.58
N GLY A 344 9.39 -10.29 17.35
CA GLY A 344 8.28 -9.99 16.44
C GLY A 344 7.45 -8.75 16.81
N HIS A 345 7.99 -7.86 17.66
CA HIS A 345 7.40 -6.57 17.99
C HIS A 345 7.79 -5.53 16.94
N PHE A 346 7.01 -5.45 15.88
CA PHE A 346 7.19 -4.44 14.84
C PHE A 346 6.36 -3.19 15.18
N PRO A 347 6.93 -1.97 15.13
CA PRO A 347 6.21 -0.74 15.46
C PRO A 347 4.89 -0.56 14.70
N ILE A 348 4.82 -1.01 13.45
CA ILE A 348 3.59 -0.98 12.64
C ILE A 348 2.48 -1.88 13.20
N LYS A 349 2.81 -3.07 13.72
CA LYS A 349 1.84 -3.97 14.37
C LYS A 349 1.48 -3.48 15.77
N MET A 350 2.43 -2.85 16.45
CA MET A 350 2.22 -2.22 17.75
C MET A 350 1.27 -1.03 17.61
N LYS A 351 1.31 -0.30 16.49
CA LYS A 351 0.38 0.81 16.20
C LYS A 351 -1.07 0.37 16.30
N ASP A 352 -1.44 -0.72 15.62
CA ASP A 352 -2.82 -1.21 15.61
C ASP A 352 -3.26 -1.69 17.00
N THR A 353 -2.34 -2.32 17.72
CA THR A 353 -2.56 -2.75 19.12
C THR A 353 -2.77 -1.56 20.05
N ALA A 354 -1.91 -0.53 19.95
CA ALA A 354 -1.99 0.69 20.74
C ALA A 354 -3.25 1.51 20.43
N LEU A 355 -3.63 1.59 19.17
CA LEU A 355 -4.85 2.26 18.72
C LEU A 355 -6.09 1.58 19.30
N ALA A 356 -6.15 0.24 19.22
CA ALA A 356 -7.24 -0.54 19.80
C ALA A 356 -7.30 -0.38 21.34
N ALA A 357 -6.15 -0.40 22.03
CA ALA A 357 -6.07 -0.15 23.46
C ALA A 357 -6.56 1.27 23.82
N GLY A 358 -6.17 2.28 23.04
CA GLY A 358 -6.59 3.66 23.26
C GLY A 358 -8.11 3.83 23.14
N ILE A 359 -8.73 3.18 22.16
CA ILE A 359 -10.20 3.16 22.00
C ILE A 359 -10.85 2.39 23.15
N ALA A 360 -10.31 1.24 23.55
CA ALA A 360 -10.85 0.45 24.66
C ALA A 360 -10.84 1.22 25.98
N TYR A 361 -9.76 1.96 26.26
CA TYR A 361 -9.69 2.84 27.43
C TYR A 361 -10.80 3.91 27.39
N LEU A 362 -10.98 4.59 26.26
CA LEU A 362 -12.03 5.60 26.10
C LEU A 362 -13.45 5.01 26.24
N LYS A 363 -13.69 3.79 25.73
CA LYS A 363 -14.95 3.06 25.95
C LYS A 363 -15.18 2.77 27.43
N SER A 364 -14.15 2.35 28.17
CA SER A 364 -14.25 2.11 29.62
C SER A 364 -14.61 3.37 30.43
N LYS A 365 -14.34 4.55 29.87
CA LYS A 365 -14.66 5.86 30.47
C LYS A 365 -15.99 6.44 29.98
N GLY A 366 -16.74 5.70 29.15
CA GLY A 366 -18.01 6.16 28.59
C GLY A 366 -17.86 7.32 27.60
N CYS A 367 -16.70 7.45 26.94
CA CYS A 367 -16.43 8.53 25.99
C CYS A 367 -16.94 8.25 24.58
N PHE A 368 -17.53 7.07 24.35
CA PHE A 368 -18.26 6.74 23.13
C PHE A 368 -19.74 6.55 23.49
N PRO A 369 -20.69 7.05 22.67
CA PRO A 369 -22.09 6.77 22.88
C PRO A 369 -22.31 5.25 22.78
N ASP A 370 -22.79 4.65 23.86
CA ASP A 370 -23.27 3.27 23.83
C ASP A 370 -24.52 3.22 22.94
N THR A 371 -24.43 2.62 21.76
CA THR A 371 -25.61 2.15 21.04
C THR A 371 -26.19 0.97 21.83
N ALA A 372 -26.95 1.29 22.88
CA ALA A 372 -27.92 0.39 23.44
C ALA A 372 -29.12 0.30 22.49
N ASP A 373 -28.94 -0.28 21.30
CA ASP A 373 -29.98 -0.91 20.47
C ASP A 373 -29.35 -1.51 19.20
N ASP A 374 -28.86 -2.75 19.30
CA ASP A 374 -28.47 -3.59 18.15
C ASP A 374 -29.29 -4.90 18.18
N SER A 375 -30.57 -4.80 18.55
CA SER A 375 -31.53 -5.90 18.48
C SER A 375 -32.91 -5.39 18.05
N ASP A 376 -33.01 -4.87 16.83
CA ASP A 376 -34.19 -4.96 15.94
C ASP A 376 -33.86 -4.30 14.59
N ASP A 377 -32.89 -4.87 13.86
CA ASP A 377 -32.86 -4.71 12.40
C ASP A 377 -33.86 -5.70 11.80
N GLU A 378 -35.15 -5.40 11.99
CA GLU A 378 -36.19 -5.92 11.13
C GLU A 378 -35.94 -5.26 9.75
N PRO A 379 -35.59 -6.02 8.69
CA PRO A 379 -35.40 -5.42 7.39
C PRO A 379 -36.75 -4.87 6.94
N ALA A 380 -36.86 -3.54 6.91
CA ALA A 380 -37.93 -2.84 6.23
C ALA A 380 -37.86 -3.18 4.73
N PHE A 381 -38.45 -4.32 4.37
CA PHE A 381 -38.88 -4.59 3.01
C PHE A 381 -39.86 -3.48 2.67
N GLY A 382 -39.48 -2.63 1.73
CA GLY A 382 -40.40 -1.74 1.06
C GLY A 382 -41.46 -2.58 0.35
N ASP A 383 -42.57 -2.83 1.04
CA ASP A 383 -43.87 -3.05 0.42
C ASP A 383 -44.24 -1.75 -0.29
N ASP A 384 -43.68 -1.55 -1.48
CA ASP A 384 -44.26 -0.66 -2.47
C ASP A 384 -45.59 -1.26 -2.89
N ALA A 385 -46.63 -0.79 -2.21
CA ALA A 385 -48.02 -0.93 -2.58
C ALA A 385 -48.23 -0.47 -4.03
N PHE A 386 -48.21 -1.42 -4.96
CA PHE A 386 -49.05 -1.33 -6.15
C PHE A 386 -50.45 -1.79 -5.76
N ASP A 387 -51.27 -0.84 -5.31
CA ASP A 387 -52.71 -0.91 -5.50
C ASP A 387 -53.24 0.52 -5.69
N ASP A 388 -53.92 0.70 -6.82
CA ASP A 388 -54.70 1.85 -7.28
C ASP A 388 -53.95 3.15 -7.68
N LEU A 389 -53.62 3.25 -8.98
CA LEU A 389 -54.00 4.36 -9.87
C LEU A 389 -53.66 4.10 -11.35
#